data_AF-A0A954SDE5-F1
#
_entry.id   AF-A0A954SDE5-F1
#
_cell.length_a   1.000
_cell.length_b   1.000
_cell.length_c   1.000
_cell.angle_alpha   90.00
_cell.angle_beta   90.00
_cell.angle_gamma   90.00
#
_symmetry.space_group_name_H-M   'P 1'
#
loop_
_entity.id
_entity.type
_entity.pdbx_description
1 polymer ?
#
loop_
_entity_poly.entity_id
_entity_poly.type
_entity_poly.pdbx_seq_one_letter_code
_entity_poly.pdbx_strand_id
1 'polypeptide(L)'
;MKLTVHQAGTALNYTESLTPGASTTVRFDWEQALTEDASDAEWESWFSRQREATLGITSYSSVYSFVYIEPNEIRHEILIPLATLKTILPLKSRDPSFVEIDEQDAIRTLIRDWLRDENPVTINGSRVMPEFSRIDFYGLDLRDFAAQAAEQKVSLASGRVGIILRYQTP
;
A
#
# COMPACT_ATOMS: atom_id res chain seq x y z
N MET A 1 -23.98 -2.67 -1.56
CA MET A 1 -24.31 -2.15 -2.92
C MET A 1 -23.43 -2.90 -3.92
N LYS A 2 -23.79 -3.03 -5.19
CA LYS A 2 -22.95 -3.72 -6.19
C LYS A 2 -22.49 -2.72 -7.23
N LEU A 3 -21.19 -2.66 -7.50
CA LEU A 3 -20.59 -1.86 -8.56
C LEU A 3 -20.31 -2.78 -9.75
N THR A 4 -20.88 -2.46 -10.91
CA THR A 4 -20.54 -3.09 -12.17
C THR A 4 -19.98 -2.01 -13.10
N VAL A 5 -18.78 -2.23 -13.62
CA VAL A 5 -18.12 -1.31 -14.56
C VAL A 5 -17.83 -2.06 -15.85
N HIS A 6 -18.30 -1.49 -16.95
CA HIS A 6 -18.04 -1.97 -18.31
C HIS A 6 -17.07 -0.99 -18.99
N GLN A 7 -15.90 -1.48 -19.42
CA GLN A 7 -14.96 -0.67 -20.19
C GLN A 7 -15.20 -0.91 -21.69
N ALA A 8 -15.75 0.11 -22.37
CA ALA A 8 -16.09 0.02 -23.79
C ALA A 8 -14.87 -0.29 -24.67
N GLY A 9 -15.05 -1.18 -25.64
CA GLY A 9 -13.98 -1.63 -26.54
C GLY A 9 -13.07 -2.71 -25.96
N THR A 10 -13.44 -3.27 -24.80
CA THR A 10 -12.69 -4.31 -24.11
C THR A 10 -13.65 -5.34 -23.52
N ALA A 11 -13.15 -6.54 -23.29
CA ALA A 11 -13.89 -7.60 -22.63
C ALA A 11 -13.96 -7.46 -21.09
N LEU A 12 -13.30 -6.42 -20.54
CA LEU A 12 -13.12 -6.24 -19.10
C LEU A 12 -14.41 -5.76 -18.44
N ASN A 13 -14.98 -6.63 -17.62
CA ASN A 13 -16.14 -6.35 -16.78
C ASN A 13 -15.75 -6.46 -15.30
N TYR A 14 -15.67 -5.33 -14.60
CA TYR A 14 -15.39 -5.32 -13.17
C TYR A 14 -16.69 -5.40 -12.40
N THR A 15 -16.79 -6.39 -11.52
CA THR A 15 -17.95 -6.57 -10.65
C THR A 15 -17.47 -6.70 -9.22
N GLU A 16 -17.82 -5.73 -8.38
CA GLU A 16 -17.41 -5.72 -6.97
C GLU A 16 -18.61 -5.42 -6.05
N SER A 17 -18.63 -6.10 -4.90
CA SER A 17 -19.60 -5.82 -3.84
C SER A 17 -19.08 -4.73 -2.94
N LEU A 18 -19.72 -3.57 -2.97
CA LEU A 18 -19.39 -2.42 -2.13
C LEU A 18 -19.88 -2.63 -0.69
N THR A 19 -18.96 -2.49 0.26
CA THR A 19 -19.20 -2.56 1.70
C THR A 19 -19.21 -1.16 2.32
N PRO A 20 -20.14 -0.86 3.25
CA PRO A 20 -20.18 0.44 3.92
C PRO A 20 -18.85 0.74 4.65
N GLY A 21 -18.31 1.94 4.45
CA GLY A 21 -17.06 2.39 5.07
C GLY A 21 -15.77 1.86 4.44
N ALA A 22 -15.85 0.97 3.46
CA ALA A 22 -14.70 0.53 2.69
C ALA A 22 -14.60 1.30 1.37
N SER A 23 -13.37 1.58 0.93
CA SER A 23 -13.13 2.09 -0.42
C SER A 23 -13.01 0.92 -1.38
N THR A 24 -13.57 1.06 -2.58
CA THR A 24 -13.41 0.13 -3.69
C THR A 24 -12.62 0.81 -4.78
N THR A 25 -11.65 0.12 -5.38
CA THR A 25 -10.85 0.67 -6.47
C THR A 25 -10.92 -0.22 -7.69
N VAL A 26 -11.35 0.36 -8.80
CA VAL A 26 -11.32 -0.28 -10.12
C VAL A 26 -10.17 0.33 -10.90
N ARG A 27 -9.27 -0.51 -11.42
CA ARG A 27 -8.16 -0.08 -12.27
C ARG A 27 -8.52 -0.27 -13.72
N PHE A 28 -8.41 0.79 -14.51
CA PHE A 28 -8.58 0.73 -15.95
C PHE A 28 -7.21 0.59 -16.62
N ASP A 29 -7.09 -0.37 -17.53
CA ASP A 29 -5.94 -0.49 -18.41
C ASP A 29 -6.39 -0.16 -19.84
N TRP A 30 -5.86 0.94 -20.36
CA TRP A 30 -6.19 1.43 -21.71
C TRP A 30 -5.13 1.02 -22.74
N GLU A 31 -3.98 0.50 -22.30
CA GLU A 31 -2.84 0.18 -23.17
C GLU A 31 -2.77 -1.32 -23.48
N GLN A 32 -3.16 -2.17 -22.53
CA GLN A 32 -3.10 -3.63 -22.65
C GLN A 32 -4.47 -4.28 -22.46
N ALA A 33 -5.52 -3.71 -23.05
CA ALA A 33 -6.84 -4.31 -22.97
C ALA A 33 -6.93 -5.63 -23.77
N LEU A 34 -7.55 -6.65 -23.19
CA LEU A 34 -7.90 -7.88 -23.88
C LEU A 34 -9.12 -7.67 -24.78
N THR A 35 -9.09 -8.27 -25.96
CA THR A 35 -10.19 -8.27 -26.92
C THR A 35 -11.33 -9.16 -26.44
N GLU A 36 -12.54 -8.95 -26.96
CA GLU A 36 -13.76 -9.71 -26.60
C GLU A 36 -13.67 -11.22 -26.92
N ASP A 37 -12.79 -11.60 -27.83
CA ASP A 37 -12.52 -12.97 -28.26
C ASP A 37 -11.30 -13.61 -27.58
N ALA A 38 -10.68 -12.95 -26.60
CA ALA A 38 -9.53 -13.49 -25.88
C ALA A 38 -9.85 -14.82 -25.18
N SER A 39 -8.95 -15.78 -25.33
CA SER A 39 -9.05 -17.11 -24.72
C SER A 39 -8.78 -17.08 -23.21
N ASP A 40 -9.24 -18.12 -22.49
CA ASP A 40 -9.02 -18.26 -21.05
C ASP A 40 -7.53 -18.21 -20.65
N ALA A 41 -6.63 -18.72 -21.50
CA ALA A 41 -5.19 -18.71 -21.24
C ALA A 41 -4.58 -17.29 -21.38
N GLU A 42 -5.10 -16.48 -22.31
CA GLU A 42 -4.71 -15.08 -22.47
C GLU A 42 -5.20 -14.24 -21.30
N TRP A 43 -6.41 -14.53 -20.80
CA TRP A 43 -6.95 -13.96 -19.57
C TRP A 43 -6.06 -14.26 -18.36
N GLU A 44 -5.71 -15.52 -18.12
CA GLU A 44 -4.85 -15.88 -16.98
C GLU A 44 -3.47 -15.22 -17.08
N SER A 45 -2.88 -15.21 -18.29
CA SER A 45 -1.58 -14.57 -18.52
C SER A 45 -1.63 -13.05 -18.29
N TRP A 46 -2.74 -12.40 -18.66
CA TRP A 46 -2.97 -10.99 -18.38
C TRP A 46 -3.15 -10.71 -16.89
N PHE A 47 -3.97 -11.50 -16.19
CA PHE A 47 -4.14 -11.38 -14.74
C PHE A 47 -2.84 -11.62 -13.99
N SER A 48 -2.02 -12.59 -14.41
CA SER A 48 -0.70 -12.83 -13.81
C SER A 48 0.22 -11.62 -13.95
N ARG A 49 0.34 -11.07 -15.17
CA ARG A 49 1.15 -9.87 -15.43
C ARG A 49 0.67 -8.66 -14.62
N GLN A 50 -0.64 -8.46 -14.50
CA GLN A 50 -1.22 -7.40 -13.67
C GLN A 50 -0.88 -7.61 -12.18
N ARG A 51 -1.02 -8.84 -11.66
CA ARG A 51 -0.66 -9.16 -10.27
C ARG A 51 0.82 -8.90 -9.99
N GLU A 52 1.69 -9.29 -10.91
CA GLU A 52 3.13 -9.04 -10.82
C GLU A 52 3.43 -7.53 -10.86
N ALA A 53 2.82 -6.80 -11.79
CA ALA A 53 3.00 -5.36 -11.94
C ALA A 53 2.53 -4.56 -10.72
N THR A 54 1.53 -5.05 -9.97
CA THR A 54 1.06 -4.42 -8.74
C THR A 54 1.65 -5.02 -7.47
N LEU A 55 2.57 -5.99 -7.58
CA LEU A 55 3.15 -6.73 -6.45
C LEU A 55 2.08 -7.35 -5.53
N GLY A 56 0.91 -7.71 -6.09
CA GLY A 56 -0.23 -8.23 -5.32
C GLY A 56 -1.07 -7.18 -4.59
N ILE A 57 -0.81 -5.88 -4.79
CA ILE A 57 -1.66 -4.81 -4.26
C ILE A 57 -2.92 -4.70 -5.12
N THR A 58 -4.05 -5.08 -4.53
CA THR A 58 -5.37 -5.17 -5.18
C THR A 58 -6.36 -4.10 -4.72
N SER A 59 -6.04 -3.34 -3.67
CA SER A 59 -6.93 -2.35 -3.06
C SER A 59 -6.14 -1.13 -2.58
N TYR A 60 -6.78 0.04 -2.67
CA TYR A 60 -6.18 1.29 -2.19
C TYR A 60 -6.50 1.61 -0.73
N SER A 61 -7.48 0.94 -0.13
CA SER A 61 -7.81 1.07 1.31
C SER A 61 -7.24 -0.03 2.19
N SER A 62 -6.68 -1.09 1.62
CA SER A 62 -6.10 -2.16 2.41
C SER A 62 -4.73 -1.76 2.97
N VAL A 63 -4.44 -2.23 4.17
CA VAL A 63 -3.09 -2.26 4.71
C VAL A 63 -2.40 -3.49 4.14
N TYR A 64 -1.20 -3.31 3.59
CA TYR A 64 -0.36 -4.41 3.12
C TYR A 64 0.83 -4.59 4.05
N SER A 65 1.23 -5.85 4.22
CA SER A 65 2.33 -6.25 5.08
C SER A 65 3.12 -7.35 4.36
N PHE A 66 4.37 -7.06 4.04
CA PHE A 66 5.29 -7.99 3.40
C PHE A 66 6.40 -8.35 4.38
N VAL A 67 6.61 -9.64 4.62
CA VAL A 67 7.62 -10.13 5.54
C VAL A 67 8.62 -10.96 4.76
N TYR A 68 9.89 -10.56 4.83
CA TYR A 68 11.03 -11.24 4.26
C TYR A 68 11.85 -11.82 5.40
N ILE A 69 12.12 -13.11 5.34
CA ILE A 69 12.90 -13.82 6.35
C ILE A 69 14.21 -14.25 5.67
N GLU A 70 15.30 -13.63 6.09
CA GLU A 70 16.66 -13.96 5.69
C GLU A 70 17.41 -14.58 6.88
N PRO A 71 18.55 -15.26 6.67
CA PRO A 71 19.26 -15.93 7.75
C PRO A 71 19.63 -15.03 8.93
N ASN A 72 19.95 -13.76 8.66
CA ASN A 72 20.46 -12.82 9.67
C ASN A 72 19.54 -11.61 9.91
N GLU A 73 18.43 -11.52 9.17
CA GLU A 73 17.54 -10.35 9.19
C GLU A 73 16.12 -10.76 8.86
N ILE A 74 15.16 -10.19 9.59
CA ILE A 74 13.78 -10.14 9.15
C ILE A 74 13.51 -8.71 8.66
N ARG A 75 13.03 -8.57 7.43
CA ARG A 75 12.55 -7.29 6.91
C ARG A 75 11.04 -7.31 6.86
N HIS A 76 10.42 -6.29 7.41
CA HIS A 76 8.98 -6.12 7.40
C HIS A 76 8.63 -4.79 6.75
N GLU A 77 7.91 -4.88 5.66
CA GLU A 77 7.47 -3.73 4.88
C GLU A 77 5.97 -3.56 5.04
N ILE A 78 5.54 -2.40 5.51
CA ILE A 78 4.15 -2.07 5.77
C ILE A 78 3.74 -0.92 4.87
N LEU A 79 2.62 -1.07 4.17
CA LEU A 79 2.02 -0.01 3.38
C LEU A 79 0.63 0.30 3.94
N ILE A 80 0.49 1.50 4.51
CA ILE A 80 -0.73 1.95 5.20
C ILE A 80 -1.35 3.12 4.44
N PRO A 81 -2.63 3.08 4.07
CA PRO A 81 -3.34 4.26 3.56
C PRO A 81 -3.38 5.37 4.62
N LEU A 82 -3.13 6.62 4.23
CA LEU A 82 -3.15 7.76 5.15
C LEU A 82 -4.53 7.95 5.80
N ALA A 83 -5.60 7.68 5.04
CA ALA A 83 -6.97 7.69 5.55
C ALA A 83 -7.13 6.71 6.73
N THR A 84 -6.57 5.50 6.63
CA THR A 84 -6.58 4.50 7.70
C THR A 84 -5.66 4.93 8.84
N LEU A 85 -4.46 5.42 8.54
CA LEU A 85 -3.52 5.85 9.58
C LEU A 85 -4.09 6.97 10.47
N LYS A 86 -4.87 7.89 9.90
CA LYS A 86 -5.54 8.98 10.62
C LYS A 86 -6.60 8.51 11.63
N THR A 87 -7.13 7.30 11.48
CA THR A 87 -8.10 6.73 12.46
C THR A 87 -7.39 6.13 13.66
N ILE A 88 -6.10 5.78 13.51
CA ILE A 88 -5.27 5.15 14.53
C ILE A 88 -4.43 6.20 15.27
N LEU A 89 -3.91 7.17 14.53
CA LEU A 89 -2.93 8.15 14.99
C LEU A 89 -3.48 9.57 14.83
N PRO A 90 -3.18 10.49 15.76
CA PRO A 90 -3.65 11.87 15.70
C PRO A 90 -2.85 12.70 14.68
N LEU A 91 -2.99 12.36 13.40
CA LEU A 91 -2.34 13.05 12.29
C LEU A 91 -2.88 14.48 12.18
N LYS A 92 -2.01 15.46 12.45
CA LYS A 92 -2.32 16.88 12.26
C LYS A 92 -1.89 17.29 10.85
N SER A 93 -2.81 17.90 10.12
CA SER A 93 -2.53 18.59 8.87
C SER A 93 -3.26 19.92 8.87
N ARG A 94 -2.62 20.96 8.33
CA ARG A 94 -3.25 22.27 8.09
C ARG A 94 -4.30 22.19 7.00
N ASP A 95 -4.07 21.35 5.98
CA ASP A 95 -4.99 21.10 4.88
C ASP A 95 -5.81 19.82 5.18
N PRO A 96 -7.15 19.89 5.26
CA PRO A 96 -7.95 18.70 5.58
C PRO A 96 -7.86 17.59 4.51
N SER A 97 -7.38 17.90 3.31
CA SER A 97 -7.31 16.99 2.18
C SER A 97 -5.91 16.46 1.89
N PHE A 98 -4.85 17.08 2.44
CA PHE A 98 -3.48 16.74 2.08
C PHE A 98 -2.53 16.76 3.29
N VAL A 99 -1.36 16.14 3.13
CA VAL A 99 -0.21 16.30 4.01
C VAL A 99 0.86 17.05 3.23
N GLU A 100 1.28 18.19 3.76
CA GLU A 100 2.37 18.99 3.20
C GLU A 100 3.73 18.37 3.54
N ILE A 101 4.77 18.69 2.75
CA ILE A 101 6.10 18.10 2.91
C ILE A 101 6.69 18.40 4.30
N ASP A 102 6.53 19.63 4.80
CA ASP A 102 7.02 20.04 6.12
C ASP A 102 6.26 19.40 7.29
N GLU A 103 5.09 18.81 7.05
CA GLU A 103 4.31 18.07 8.06
C GLU A 103 4.73 16.60 8.17
N GLN A 104 5.40 16.06 7.15
CA GLN A 104 5.76 14.65 7.05
C GLN A 104 6.72 14.21 8.15
N ASP A 105 7.65 15.06 8.58
CA ASP A 105 8.62 14.72 9.64
C ASP A 105 7.97 14.50 11.01
N ALA A 106 6.97 15.31 11.35
CA ALA A 106 6.21 15.13 12.57
C ALA A 106 5.43 13.81 12.54
N ILE A 107 4.86 13.47 11.38
CA ILE A 107 4.14 12.21 11.17
C ILE A 107 5.10 11.01 11.24
N ARG A 108 6.30 11.11 10.64
CA ARG A 108 7.34 10.07 10.72
C ARG A 108 7.69 9.77 12.17
N THR A 109 7.91 10.80 12.99
CA THR A 109 8.20 10.64 14.42
C THR A 109 7.07 9.89 15.13
N LEU A 110 5.83 10.31 14.88
CA LEU A 110 4.66 9.73 15.51
C LEU A 110 4.44 8.24 15.11
N ILE A 111 4.72 7.89 13.85
CA ILE A 111 4.71 6.50 13.38
C ILE A 111 5.83 5.69 14.04
N ARG A 112 7.05 6.24 14.16
CA ARG A 112 8.18 5.55 14.82
C ARG A 112 7.85 5.22 16.26
N ASP A 113 7.29 6.19 16.99
CA ASP A 113 6.94 6.01 18.40
C ASP A 113 5.87 4.93 18.56
N TRP A 114 4.83 4.98 17.74
CA TRP A 114 3.77 3.98 17.76
C TRP A 114 4.27 2.57 17.43
N LEU A 115 4.99 2.38 16.32
CA LEU A 115 5.44 1.05 15.88
C LEU A 115 6.56 0.47 16.74
N ARG A 116 7.37 1.29 17.41
CA ARG A 116 8.38 0.79 18.34
C ARG A 116 7.71 -0.01 19.47
N ASP A 117 6.57 0.46 19.95
CA ASP A 117 5.88 -0.15 21.08
C ASP A 117 4.96 -1.30 20.63
N GLU A 118 4.32 -1.16 19.47
CA GLU A 118 3.32 -2.11 18.95
C GLU A 118 3.88 -3.20 18.03
N ASN A 119 5.09 -3.04 17.48
CA ASN A 119 5.70 -4.00 16.55
C ASN A 119 7.00 -4.73 17.01
N PRO A 120 7.23 -5.06 18.30
CA PRO A 120 8.28 -5.99 18.67
C PRO A 120 8.02 -7.40 18.11
N VAL A 121 9.07 -8.10 17.73
CA VAL A 121 9.01 -9.51 17.29
C VAL A 121 9.79 -10.39 18.26
N THR A 122 9.49 -11.70 18.25
CA THR A 122 10.24 -12.70 19.01
C THR A 122 11.04 -13.56 18.03
N ILE A 123 12.37 -13.50 18.11
CA ILE A 123 13.29 -14.30 17.30
C ILE A 123 14.06 -15.21 18.26
N ASN A 124 13.95 -16.54 18.07
CA ASN A 124 14.61 -17.54 18.92
C ASN A 124 14.36 -17.32 20.44
N GLY A 125 13.14 -16.91 20.80
CA GLY A 125 12.75 -16.63 22.19
C GLY A 125 13.22 -15.28 22.74
N SER A 126 13.99 -14.51 21.97
CA SER A 126 14.42 -13.16 22.35
C SER A 126 13.52 -12.11 21.72
N ARG A 127 13.08 -11.12 22.49
CA ARG A 127 12.34 -9.96 21.98
C ARG A 127 13.31 -9.03 21.26
N VAL A 128 13.04 -8.77 19.98
CA VAL A 128 13.82 -7.88 19.12
C VAL A 128 12.96 -6.68 18.74
N MET A 129 13.53 -5.49 18.88
CA MET A 129 12.85 -4.23 18.57
C MET A 129 13.04 -3.88 17.09
N PRO A 130 12.08 -3.18 16.46
CA PRO A 130 12.21 -2.76 15.07
C PRO A 130 13.27 -1.67 14.90
N GLU A 131 14.14 -1.84 13.89
CA GLU A 131 15.00 -0.80 13.35
C GLU A 131 14.36 -0.19 12.11
N PHE A 132 14.03 1.11 12.16
CA PHE A 132 13.35 1.79 11.08
C PHE A 132 14.32 2.22 9.98
N SER A 133 14.22 1.59 8.81
CA SER A 133 15.05 1.95 7.65
C SER A 133 14.49 3.17 6.92
N ARG A 134 13.19 3.17 6.62
CA ARG A 134 12.52 4.28 5.93
C ARG A 134 11.05 4.41 6.34
N ILE A 135 10.54 5.64 6.26
CA ILE A 135 9.13 6.00 6.38
C ILE A 135 8.85 7.07 5.34
N ASP A 136 8.25 6.65 4.23
CA ASP A 136 8.10 7.46 3.04
C ASP A 136 6.62 7.61 2.66
N PHE A 137 6.29 8.74 2.05
CA PHE A 137 4.94 9.09 1.65
C PHE A 137 4.78 8.92 0.15
N TYR A 138 3.70 8.24 -0.24
CA TYR A 138 3.44 7.87 -1.61
C TYR A 138 2.08 8.42 -2.05
N GLY A 139 2.02 8.86 -3.31
CA GLY A 139 0.79 9.20 -3.97
C GLY A 139 0.00 7.95 -4.41
N LEU A 140 -0.64 8.06 -5.57
CA LEU A 140 -1.43 6.96 -6.14
C LEU A 140 -0.57 5.88 -6.83
N ASP A 141 0.61 6.24 -7.34
CA ASP A 141 1.47 5.28 -8.05
C ASP A 141 2.23 4.40 -7.06
N LEU A 142 1.86 3.13 -7.00
CA LEU A 142 2.45 2.13 -6.11
C LEU A 142 3.83 1.66 -6.58
N ARG A 143 4.19 1.90 -7.86
CA ARG A 143 5.53 1.60 -8.37
C ARG A 143 6.60 2.39 -7.65
N ASP A 144 6.22 3.54 -7.09
CA ASP A 144 7.08 4.37 -6.25
C ASP A 144 7.51 3.67 -4.98
N PHE A 145 6.79 2.67 -4.46
CA PHE A 145 7.19 1.93 -3.26
C PHE A 145 8.50 1.13 -3.45
N ALA A 146 8.72 0.63 -4.67
CA ALA A 146 9.95 -0.06 -5.04
C ALA A 146 11.13 0.92 -5.23
N ALA A 147 10.85 2.22 -5.37
CA ALA A 147 11.84 3.27 -5.48
C ALA A 147 11.85 4.16 -4.22
N GLN A 148 12.85 5.04 -4.10
CA GLN A 148 12.78 6.13 -3.13
C GLN A 148 12.10 7.31 -3.84
N ALA A 149 10.84 7.55 -3.52
CA ALA A 149 10.10 8.67 -4.09
C ALA A 149 10.67 9.99 -3.57
N ALA A 150 10.73 11.01 -4.44
CA ALA A 150 11.00 12.36 -3.98
C ALA A 150 9.87 12.82 -3.05
N GLU A 151 10.21 13.61 -2.03
CA GLU A 151 9.20 14.17 -1.14
C GLU A 151 8.23 15.05 -1.92
N GLN A 152 6.94 14.80 -1.70
CA GLN A 152 5.86 15.49 -2.38
C GLN A 152 4.68 15.66 -1.45
N LYS A 153 3.84 16.67 -1.73
CA LYS A 153 2.52 16.80 -1.10
C LYS A 153 1.69 15.57 -1.44
N VAL A 154 1.08 14.94 -0.44
CA VAL A 154 0.29 13.71 -0.62
C VAL A 154 -1.15 13.88 -0.17
N SER A 155 -2.08 13.26 -0.90
CA SER A 155 -3.51 13.25 -0.57
C SER A 155 -3.77 12.43 0.68
N LEU A 156 -4.53 12.95 1.64
CA LEU A 156 -5.00 12.18 2.80
C LEU A 156 -6.02 11.10 2.42
N ALA A 157 -6.76 11.31 1.32
CA ALA A 157 -7.81 10.38 0.89
C ALA A 157 -7.24 9.15 0.17
N SER A 158 -6.13 9.31 -0.54
CA SER A 158 -5.60 8.27 -1.45
C SER A 158 -4.11 8.02 -1.33
N GLY A 159 -3.37 8.87 -0.62
CA GLY A 159 -1.95 8.70 -0.34
C GLY A 159 -1.71 7.61 0.71
N ARG A 160 -0.47 7.18 0.77
CA ARG A 160 -0.03 6.07 1.62
C ARG A 160 1.27 6.41 2.32
N VAL A 161 1.54 5.70 3.41
CA VAL A 161 2.84 5.67 4.05
C VAL A 161 3.41 4.27 3.91
N GLY A 162 4.59 4.18 3.33
CA GLY A 162 5.38 2.96 3.30
C GLY A 162 6.43 2.99 4.41
N ILE A 163 6.54 1.89 5.14
CA ILE A 163 7.39 1.76 6.33
C ILE A 163 8.23 0.50 6.13
N ILE A 164 9.56 0.62 6.28
CA ILE A 164 10.44 -0.55 6.34
C ILE A 164 11.04 -0.65 7.73
N LEU A 165 10.80 -1.80 8.34
CA LEU A 165 11.38 -2.25 9.60
C LEU A 165 12.37 -3.38 9.29
N ARG A 166 13.50 -3.36 10.00
CA ARG A 166 14.48 -4.45 10.01
C ARG A 166 14.60 -4.96 11.43
N TYR A 167 14.74 -6.27 11.57
CA TYR A 167 14.99 -6.93 12.84
C TYR A 167 16.26 -7.77 12.67
N GLN A 168 17.34 -7.36 13.32
CA GLN A 168 18.57 -8.14 13.31
C GLN A 168 18.36 -9.39 14.17
N THR A 169 18.70 -10.56 13.61
CA THR A 169 18.69 -11.79 14.41
C THR A 169 19.85 -11.74 15.42
N PRO A 170 19.61 -12.10 16.70
CA PRO A 170 20.66 -12.15 17.72
C PRO A 170 21.80 -13.11 17.40
#